data_AF-A0A2T2VNL7-F1
#
_entry.id   AF-A0A2T2VNL7-F1
#
_cell.length_a   1.000
_cell.length_b   1.000
_cell.length_c   1.000
_cell.angle_alpha   90.00
_cell.angle_beta   90.00
_cell.angle_gamma   90.00
#
_symmetry.space_group_name_H-M   'P 1'
#
loop_
_entity.id
_entity.type
_entity.pdbx_description
1 polymer ?
#
loop_
_entity_poly.entity_id
_entity_poly.type
_entity_poly.pdbx_seq_one_letter_code
_entity_poly.pdbx_strand_id
1 'polypeptide(L)'
;MKKILLTAALIGFSISASAQLSATATQQLDIIIPTYSGIALETEKLTFDFTADAPTVAGNNLGSAQKTASTYMKISNMDQYDDAANTKISLQMSGLRDGLDLKLQVVAPGANAKGDLGDIESDYASLFSLTNSSADDIITGIGTCYTGSAASDGYQLNYQLDVTGDGTDIWEDIADGNANAVTTQIVYTIAN
;
A
#
# COMPACT_ATOMS: atom_id res chain seq x y z
N MET A 1 -60.53 -19.22 -85.23
CA MET A 1 -60.17 -18.23 -84.19
C MET A 1 -59.49 -18.97 -83.06
N LYS A 2 -58.26 -18.57 -82.69
CA LYS A 2 -57.56 -18.65 -81.38
C LYS A 2 -57.79 -19.94 -80.54
N LYS A 3 -56.79 -20.66 -80.03
CA LYS A 3 -55.84 -20.23 -78.97
C LYS A 3 -54.74 -21.32 -78.82
N ILE A 4 -53.47 -20.96 -78.97
CA ILE A 4 -52.47 -20.67 -77.91
C ILE A 4 -51.69 -21.92 -77.47
N LEU A 5 -50.39 -21.92 -77.82
CA LEU A 5 -49.33 -22.77 -77.32
C LEU A 5 -49.17 -22.63 -75.81
N LEU A 6 -48.86 -23.73 -75.11
CA LEU A 6 -48.03 -23.68 -73.89
C LEU A 6 -47.45 -25.06 -73.57
N THR A 7 -46.31 -25.41 -74.17
CA THR A 7 -45.46 -26.49 -73.66
C THR A 7 -44.39 -25.84 -72.80
N ALA A 8 -44.65 -25.77 -71.50
CA ALA A 8 -43.71 -25.22 -70.52
C ALA A 8 -42.53 -26.18 -70.36
N ALA A 9 -41.35 -25.76 -70.82
CA ALA A 9 -40.08 -26.42 -70.50
C ALA A 9 -39.80 -26.21 -69.01
N LEU A 10 -39.89 -27.28 -68.22
CA LEU A 10 -39.54 -27.28 -66.81
C LEU A 10 -38.00 -27.25 -66.71
N ILE A 11 -37.42 -26.05 -66.70
CA ILE A 11 -36.00 -25.85 -66.40
C ILE A 11 -35.83 -26.13 -64.90
N GLY A 12 -35.35 -27.32 -64.57
CA GLY A 12 -34.96 -27.69 -63.22
C GLY A 12 -33.82 -26.79 -62.75
N PHE A 13 -34.14 -25.83 -61.89
CA PHE A 13 -33.16 -25.00 -61.21
C PHE A 13 -32.56 -25.83 -60.07
N SER A 14 -31.47 -26.54 -60.35
CA SER A 14 -30.68 -27.22 -59.31
C SER A 14 -29.97 -26.16 -58.49
N ILE A 15 -30.56 -25.80 -57.35
CA ILE A 15 -29.91 -25.05 -56.27
C ILE A 15 -28.82 -25.93 -55.66
N SER A 16 -27.59 -25.81 -56.16
CA SER A 16 -26.41 -26.35 -55.49
C SER A 16 -26.15 -25.53 -54.23
N ALA A 17 -26.68 -25.99 -53.09
CA ALA A 17 -26.27 -25.49 -51.79
C ALA A 17 -24.86 -26.01 -51.49
N SER A 18 -23.84 -25.28 -51.95
CA SER A 18 -22.46 -25.53 -51.54
C SER A 18 -22.32 -25.14 -50.08
N ALA A 19 -22.20 -26.13 -49.19
CA ALA A 19 -21.74 -25.87 -47.83
C ALA A 19 -20.32 -25.28 -47.91
N GLN A 20 -20.15 -24.01 -47.55
CA GLN A 20 -18.83 -23.38 -47.41
C GLN A 20 -18.13 -24.03 -46.22
N LEU A 21 -17.13 -24.89 -46.48
CA LEU A 21 -16.19 -25.34 -45.46
C LEU A 21 -15.32 -24.14 -45.08
N SER A 22 -15.54 -23.56 -43.90
CA SER A 22 -14.66 -22.52 -43.38
C SER A 22 -13.27 -23.12 -43.11
N ALA A 23 -12.22 -22.57 -43.73
CA ALA A 23 -10.83 -22.97 -43.47
C ALA A 23 -10.30 -22.45 -42.12
N THR A 24 -11.13 -21.72 -41.37
CA THR A 24 -10.81 -21.13 -40.08
C THR A 24 -11.80 -21.56 -39.02
N ALA A 25 -11.27 -21.88 -37.84
CA ALA A 25 -12.00 -22.10 -36.60
C ALA A 25 -11.54 -21.07 -35.56
N THR A 26 -12.45 -20.58 -34.72
CA THR A 26 -12.15 -19.64 -33.64
C THR A 26 -12.29 -20.35 -32.31
N GLN A 27 -11.37 -20.08 -31.39
CA GLN A 27 -11.45 -20.53 -30.00
C GLN A 27 -11.41 -19.31 -29.10
N GLN A 28 -12.32 -19.26 -28.13
CA GLN A 28 -12.27 -18.29 -27.04
C GLN A 28 -11.51 -18.90 -25.87
N LEU A 29 -10.67 -18.07 -25.23
CA LEU A 29 -9.95 -18.40 -24.01
C LEU A 29 -10.31 -17.37 -22.95
N ASP A 30 -10.80 -17.83 -21.81
CA ASP A 30 -11.05 -16.97 -20.65
C ASP A 30 -9.84 -17.07 -19.71
N ILE A 31 -9.23 -15.92 -19.40
CA ILE A 31 -8.12 -15.80 -18.45
C ILE A 31 -8.63 -15.03 -17.24
N ILE A 32 -8.58 -15.64 -16.07
CA ILE A 32 -9.08 -15.07 -14.82
C ILE A 32 -7.88 -14.82 -13.90
N ILE A 33 -7.68 -13.56 -13.51
CA ILE A 33 -6.68 -13.14 -12.54
C ILE A 33 -7.43 -12.56 -11.34
N PRO A 34 -7.19 -13.07 -10.11
CA PRO A 34 -7.86 -12.56 -8.93
C PRO A 34 -7.31 -11.18 -8.54
N THR A 35 -8.19 -10.33 -8.06
CA THR A 35 -7.84 -9.05 -7.43
C THR A 35 -7.43 -9.28 -5.98
N TYR A 36 -6.38 -8.61 -5.53
CA TYR A 36 -5.92 -8.71 -4.15
C TYR A 36 -5.05 -7.50 -3.76
N SER A 37 -5.01 -7.20 -2.47
CA SER A 37 -4.11 -6.22 -1.90
C SER A 37 -3.49 -6.81 -0.63
N GLY A 38 -2.17 -6.74 -0.52
CA GLY A 38 -1.42 -7.27 0.62
C GLY A 38 -0.35 -6.28 1.07
N ILE A 39 -0.16 -6.19 2.38
CA ILE A 39 0.80 -5.31 3.04
C ILE A 39 1.49 -6.08 4.17
N ALA A 40 2.78 -5.85 4.37
CA ALA A 40 3.55 -6.43 5.47
C ALA A 40 4.70 -5.52 5.89
N LEU A 41 5.06 -5.56 7.17
CA LEU A 41 6.26 -4.92 7.70
C LEU A 41 7.37 -5.95 7.83
N GLU A 42 8.60 -5.59 7.47
CA GLU A 42 9.77 -6.44 7.68
C GLU A 42 10.09 -6.61 9.16
N THR A 43 9.94 -5.55 9.94
CA THR A 43 10.08 -5.54 11.40
C THR A 43 8.80 -5.00 12.03
N GLU A 44 8.05 -5.89 12.70
CA GLU A 44 6.75 -5.57 13.32
C GLU A 44 6.86 -4.76 14.62
N LYS A 45 8.01 -4.86 15.31
CA LYS A 45 8.26 -4.17 16.58
C LYS A 45 9.56 -3.40 16.53
N LEU A 46 9.45 -2.07 16.61
CA LEU A 46 10.58 -1.17 16.83
C LEU A 46 10.69 -0.84 18.32
N THR A 47 11.92 -0.65 18.80
CA THR A 47 12.21 -0.29 20.19
C THR A 47 13.11 0.93 20.22
N PHE A 48 12.64 1.99 20.87
CA PHE A 48 13.43 3.19 21.15
C PHE A 48 13.89 3.14 22.61
N ASP A 49 15.14 2.72 22.82
CA ASP A 49 15.70 2.51 24.16
C ASP A 49 16.45 3.76 24.64
N PHE A 50 15.95 4.36 25.72
CA PHE A 50 16.52 5.53 26.39
C PHE A 50 17.24 5.20 27.70
N THR A 51 17.46 3.92 28.03
CA THR A 51 18.10 3.51 29.29
C THR A 51 19.51 4.07 29.45
N ALA A 52 20.23 4.25 28.35
CA ALA A 52 21.57 4.85 28.33
C ALA A 52 21.57 6.39 28.40
N ASP A 53 20.41 7.04 28.25
CA ASP A 53 20.28 8.50 28.27
C ASP A 53 19.94 9.04 29.68
N ALA A 54 19.96 8.16 30.69
CA ALA A 54 19.70 8.52 32.08
C ALA A 54 20.66 9.63 32.57
N PRO A 55 20.15 10.64 33.31
CA PRO A 55 21.00 11.75 33.76
C PRO A 55 22.08 11.28 34.73
N THR A 56 23.33 11.69 34.50
CA THR A 56 24.48 11.33 35.36
C THR A 56 24.70 12.29 36.52
N VAL A 57 24.01 13.43 36.52
CA VAL A 57 24.05 14.45 37.57
C VAL A 57 22.64 14.62 38.13
N ALA A 58 22.50 14.51 39.45
CA ALA A 58 21.22 14.70 40.12
C ALA A 58 20.64 16.09 39.84
N GLY A 59 19.36 16.16 39.50
CA GLY A 59 18.67 17.40 39.12
C GLY A 59 18.67 17.69 37.62
N ASN A 60 19.47 16.97 36.82
CA ASN A 60 19.35 17.01 35.36
C ASN A 60 18.16 16.15 34.88
N ASN A 61 17.58 16.58 33.77
CA ASN A 61 16.52 15.88 33.05
C ASN A 61 17.13 14.96 31.96
N LEU A 62 16.34 14.18 31.21
CA LEU A 62 16.79 13.27 30.13
C LEU A 62 17.43 14.03 28.95
N GLY A 63 17.36 15.37 28.98
CA GLY A 63 17.73 16.24 27.87
C GLY A 63 16.79 16.09 26.67
N SER A 64 17.17 16.74 25.57
CA SER A 64 16.60 16.51 24.24
C SER A 64 17.21 15.24 23.64
N ALA A 65 16.76 14.08 24.12
CA ALA A 65 17.17 12.79 23.57
C ALA A 65 16.38 12.49 22.29
N GLN A 66 17.07 11.89 21.32
CA GLN A 66 16.52 11.46 20.05
C GLN A 66 16.95 10.03 19.76
N LYS A 67 16.03 9.23 19.22
CA LYS A 67 16.33 7.88 18.72
C LYS A 67 15.76 7.72 17.31
N THR A 68 16.42 6.93 16.50
CA THR A 68 15.97 6.60 15.15
C THR A 68 15.89 5.10 14.96
N ALA A 69 14.98 4.68 14.08
CA ALA A 69 14.83 3.30 13.67
C ALA A 69 14.30 3.26 12.23
N SER A 70 14.58 2.18 11.51
CA SER A 70 14.04 1.98 10.17
C SER A 70 13.57 0.55 9.95
N THR A 71 12.61 0.41 9.04
CA THR A 71 12.08 -0.88 8.58
C THR A 71 11.61 -0.73 7.13
N TYR A 72 11.16 -1.83 6.52
CA TYR A 72 10.59 -1.84 5.19
C TYR A 72 9.12 -2.28 5.23
N MET A 73 8.31 -1.62 4.41
CA MET A 73 6.90 -1.96 4.18
C MET A 73 6.73 -2.49 2.77
N LYS A 74 6.36 -3.76 2.66
CA LYS A 74 6.18 -4.47 1.39
C LYS A 74 4.71 -4.48 1.01
N ILE A 75 4.46 -4.36 -0.29
CA ILE A 75 3.11 -4.49 -0.84
C ILE A 75 3.06 -5.40 -2.05
N SER A 76 1.88 -5.92 -2.30
CA SER A 76 1.50 -6.52 -3.58
C SER A 76 0.04 -6.18 -3.84
N ASN A 77 -0.24 -5.60 -5.00
CA ASN A 77 -1.56 -5.15 -5.36
C ASN A 77 -1.91 -5.58 -6.79
N MET A 78 -3.14 -6.05 -6.97
CA MET A 78 -3.70 -6.43 -8.25
C MET A 78 -5.11 -5.83 -8.32
N ASP A 79 -5.23 -4.72 -9.04
CA ASP A 79 -6.50 -4.02 -9.21
C ASP A 79 -7.42 -4.75 -10.19
N GLN A 80 -8.70 -4.35 -10.18
CA GLN A 80 -9.61 -4.74 -11.24
C GLN A 80 -9.13 -4.16 -12.57
N TYR A 81 -9.19 -4.98 -13.63
CA TYR A 81 -8.94 -4.51 -14.99
C TYR A 81 -9.98 -3.42 -15.32
N ASP A 82 -9.53 -2.17 -15.54
CA ASP A 82 -10.31 -0.95 -15.81
C ASP A 82 -10.60 -0.01 -14.61
N ASP A 83 -10.06 -0.27 -13.42
CA ASP A 83 -10.11 0.73 -12.34
C ASP A 83 -8.92 1.69 -12.43
N ALA A 84 -9.18 2.99 -12.25
CA ALA A 84 -8.10 3.96 -12.09
C ALA A 84 -7.34 3.62 -10.82
N ALA A 85 -6.01 3.80 -10.80
CA ALA A 85 -5.20 3.55 -9.61
C ALA A 85 -5.74 4.35 -8.41
N ASN A 86 -6.53 3.67 -7.57
CA ASN A 86 -7.26 4.23 -6.43
C ASN A 86 -6.85 3.56 -5.12
N THR A 87 -6.06 2.48 -5.19
CA THR A 87 -5.48 1.86 -4.02
C THR A 87 -4.55 2.86 -3.32
N LYS A 88 -4.61 2.89 -2.00
CA LYS A 88 -3.80 3.75 -1.14
C LYS A 88 -3.37 3.02 0.11
N ILE A 89 -2.32 3.54 0.74
CA ILE A 89 -1.88 3.13 2.07
C ILE A 89 -2.13 4.29 3.02
N SER A 90 -2.88 4.02 4.07
CA SER A 90 -3.08 4.93 5.19
C SER A 90 -2.37 4.42 6.43
N LEU A 91 -1.98 5.33 7.31
CA LEU A 91 -1.49 5.02 8.65
C LEU A 91 -2.42 5.63 9.70
N GLN A 92 -2.52 4.98 10.85
CA GLN A 92 -3.11 5.54 12.05
C GLN A 92 -2.24 5.21 13.26
N MET A 93 -1.81 6.24 14.00
CA MET A 93 -1.05 6.07 15.24
C MET A 93 -1.97 6.16 16.46
N SER A 94 -1.67 5.42 17.52
CA SER A 94 -2.34 5.57 18.82
C SER A 94 -1.39 5.26 19.96
N GLY A 95 -1.68 5.84 21.14
CA GLY A 95 -0.95 5.54 22.37
C GLY A 95 0.47 6.12 22.42
N LEU A 96 0.78 7.14 21.62
CA LEU A 96 1.97 7.97 21.87
C LEU A 96 1.69 8.86 23.09
N ARG A 97 2.56 8.84 24.10
CA ARG A 97 2.40 9.67 25.30
C ARG A 97 2.79 11.11 25.02
N ASP A 98 2.21 12.03 25.78
CA ASP A 98 2.60 13.43 25.76
C ASP A 98 4.06 13.58 26.18
N GLY A 99 4.75 14.57 25.62
CA GLY A 99 6.21 14.75 25.76
C GLY A 99 7.06 13.90 24.81
N LEU A 100 6.44 13.08 23.96
CA LEU A 100 7.08 12.39 22.86
C LEU A 100 6.56 12.90 21.52
N ASP A 101 7.44 13.01 20.53
CA ASP A 101 7.12 13.34 19.15
C ASP A 101 7.69 12.27 18.23
N LEU A 102 6.81 11.43 17.68
CA LEU A 102 7.19 10.40 16.72
C LEU A 102 7.00 10.94 15.32
N LYS A 103 8.09 10.96 14.56
CA LYS A 103 8.13 11.37 13.16
C LYS A 103 8.34 10.17 12.25
N LEU A 104 7.76 10.24 11.05
CA LEU A 104 7.92 9.26 9.98
C LEU A 104 8.36 9.96 8.69
N GLN A 105 9.29 9.34 7.99
CA GLN A 105 9.57 9.57 6.57
C GLN A 105 9.37 8.26 5.81
N VAL A 106 8.78 8.36 4.62
CA VAL A 106 8.62 7.26 3.67
C VAL A 106 9.55 7.49 2.48
N VAL A 107 10.29 6.45 2.08
CA VAL A 107 11.17 6.48 0.91
C VAL A 107 10.71 5.43 -0.09
N ALA A 108 10.73 5.81 -1.38
CA ALA A 108 10.24 4.97 -2.47
C ALA A 108 10.99 3.62 -2.56
N PRO A 109 10.33 2.56 -3.05
CA PRO A 109 10.94 1.24 -3.18
C PRO A 109 12.11 1.19 -4.16
N GLY A 110 13.03 0.26 -3.94
CA GLY A 110 14.19 0.03 -4.80
C GLY A 110 13.88 -0.69 -6.11
N ALA A 111 14.93 -1.07 -6.84
CA ALA A 111 14.87 -1.60 -8.20
C ALA A 111 14.11 -2.93 -8.37
N ASN A 112 13.83 -3.66 -7.28
CA ASN A 112 13.07 -4.91 -7.35
C ASN A 112 11.57 -4.67 -7.55
N ALA A 113 11.05 -3.52 -7.12
CA ALA A 113 9.64 -3.18 -7.27
C ALA A 113 9.24 -3.02 -8.75
N LYS A 114 8.01 -3.41 -9.08
CA LYS A 114 7.44 -3.35 -10.44
C LYS A 114 5.98 -2.90 -10.39
N GLY A 115 5.53 -2.37 -11.53
CA GLY A 115 4.17 -1.88 -11.68
C GLY A 115 4.02 -0.43 -11.23
N ASP A 116 2.78 -0.04 -10.96
CA ASP A 116 2.45 1.30 -10.51
C ASP A 116 2.41 1.37 -8.98
N LEU A 117 3.43 1.97 -8.40
CA LEU A 117 3.64 2.05 -6.96
C LEU A 117 2.93 3.27 -6.34
N GLY A 118 2.25 4.09 -7.15
CA GLY A 118 1.67 5.33 -6.67
C GLY A 118 2.71 6.35 -6.20
N ASP A 119 2.20 7.40 -5.55
CA ASP A 119 2.95 8.57 -5.11
C ASP A 119 2.99 8.64 -3.59
N ILE A 120 4.16 8.97 -3.04
CA ILE A 120 4.31 9.26 -1.62
C ILE A 120 3.72 10.65 -1.35
N GLU A 121 2.84 10.77 -0.36
CA GLU A 121 2.27 12.04 0.04
C GLU A 121 3.36 13.01 0.51
N SER A 122 3.24 14.30 0.15
CA SER A 122 4.34 15.26 0.23
C SER A 122 4.88 15.46 1.65
N ASP A 123 4.01 15.38 2.64
CA ASP A 123 4.37 15.50 4.06
C ASP A 123 5.37 14.41 4.46
N TYR A 124 5.15 13.18 3.98
CA TYR A 124 5.95 12.00 4.32
C TYR A 124 7.22 11.83 3.48
N ALA A 125 7.48 12.68 2.49
CA ALA A 125 8.75 12.69 1.76
C ALA A 125 9.93 13.12 2.66
N SER A 126 9.64 13.75 3.80
CA SER A 126 10.59 14.10 4.86
C SER A 126 10.05 13.66 6.22
N LEU A 127 10.82 13.85 7.30
CA LEU A 127 10.34 13.52 8.64
C LEU A 127 9.15 14.40 9.02
N PHE A 128 7.98 13.77 9.13
CA PHE A 128 6.72 14.41 9.48
C PHE A 128 6.19 13.89 10.81
N SER A 129 5.75 14.80 11.69
CA SER A 129 5.21 14.44 13.00
C SER A 129 3.87 13.75 12.88
N LEU A 130 3.78 12.55 13.45
CA LEU A 130 2.53 11.79 13.52
C LEU A 130 1.66 12.33 14.65
N THR A 131 0.35 12.27 14.47
CA THR A 131 -0.61 12.62 15.52
C THR A 131 -1.43 11.41 15.97
N ASN A 132 -1.82 11.38 17.24
CA ASN A 132 -2.65 10.30 17.74
C ASN A 132 -4.04 10.33 17.07
N SER A 133 -4.48 9.16 16.60
CA SER A 133 -5.84 8.83 16.11
C SER A 133 -6.27 9.44 14.77
N SER A 134 -5.46 10.26 14.10
CA SER A 134 -5.71 10.62 12.69
C SER A 134 -5.33 9.44 11.78
N ALA A 135 -6.22 9.12 10.84
CA ALA A 135 -5.85 8.30 9.70
C ALA A 135 -5.34 9.23 8.61
N ASP A 136 -4.09 9.05 8.22
CA ASP A 136 -3.42 9.87 7.21
C ASP A 136 -3.01 8.97 6.04
N ASP A 137 -3.41 9.36 4.83
CA ASP A 137 -2.92 8.71 3.62
C ASP A 137 -1.42 9.05 3.48
N ILE A 138 -0.60 8.05 3.19
CA ILE A 138 0.87 8.20 3.08
C ILE A 138 1.39 7.85 1.70
N ILE A 139 0.66 6.99 0.99
CA ILE A 139 0.94 6.60 -0.39
C ILE A 139 -0.42 6.52 -1.10
N THR A 140 -0.60 7.22 -2.21
CA THR A 140 -1.85 7.25 -2.98
C THR A 140 -1.60 6.86 -4.43
N GLY A 141 -2.66 6.49 -5.16
CA GLY A 141 -2.53 6.14 -6.58
C GLY A 141 -1.78 4.84 -6.84
N ILE A 142 -1.80 3.89 -5.90
CA ILE A 142 -1.22 2.56 -6.09
C ILE A 142 -2.04 1.83 -7.14
N GLY A 143 -1.35 1.32 -8.15
CA GLY A 143 -1.95 0.45 -9.17
C GLY A 143 -1.54 -1.01 -8.99
N THR A 144 -1.59 -1.78 -10.08
CA THR A 144 -1.11 -3.17 -10.08
C THR A 144 0.40 -3.20 -9.92
N CYS A 145 0.88 -3.78 -8.83
CA CYS A 145 2.28 -3.68 -8.41
C CYS A 145 2.73 -4.78 -7.45
N TYR A 146 4.04 -4.88 -7.26
CA TYR A 146 4.65 -5.58 -6.14
C TYR A 146 6.02 -4.99 -5.83
N THR A 147 6.45 -5.06 -4.57
CA THR A 147 7.73 -4.47 -4.13
C THR A 147 8.91 -5.44 -4.11
N GLY A 148 8.64 -6.75 -4.10
CA GLY A 148 9.64 -7.81 -3.90
C GLY A 148 9.52 -8.44 -2.51
N SER A 149 10.44 -9.36 -2.19
CA SER A 149 10.39 -10.18 -0.98
C SER A 149 11.65 -10.13 -0.12
N ALA A 150 12.77 -9.57 -0.59
CA ALA A 150 13.98 -9.42 0.21
C ALA A 150 13.75 -8.47 1.40
N ALA A 151 14.58 -8.55 2.43
CA ALA A 151 14.44 -7.73 3.64
C ALA A 151 14.53 -6.20 3.37
N SER A 152 15.18 -5.81 2.27
CA SER A 152 15.31 -4.43 1.82
C SER A 152 14.35 -4.04 0.70
N ASP A 153 13.38 -4.90 0.37
CA ASP A 153 12.33 -4.61 -0.62
C ASP A 153 11.16 -3.90 0.07
N GLY A 154 10.48 -3.01 -0.66
CA GLY A 154 9.38 -2.21 -0.11
C GLY A 154 9.72 -0.74 0.05
N TYR A 155 8.77 0.02 0.56
CA TYR A 155 8.99 1.40 1.00
C TYR A 155 9.82 1.38 2.27
N GLN A 156 10.88 2.17 2.33
CA GLN A 156 11.63 2.30 3.58
C GLN A 156 10.89 3.29 4.49
N LEU A 157 10.61 2.86 5.71
CA LEU A 157 10.02 3.68 6.76
C LEU A 157 11.12 4.10 7.73
N ASN A 158 11.42 5.39 7.78
CA ASN A 158 12.39 5.96 8.72
C ASN A 158 11.64 6.66 9.84
N TYR A 159 11.83 6.20 11.07
CA TYR A 159 11.24 6.79 12.26
C TYR A 159 12.27 7.58 13.05
N GLN A 160 11.81 8.66 13.65
CA GLN A 160 12.55 9.43 14.64
C GLN A 160 11.63 9.70 15.83
N LEU A 161 12.05 9.31 17.02
CA LEU A 161 11.37 9.63 18.27
C LEU A 161 12.18 10.68 19.01
N ASP A 162 11.58 11.85 19.17
CA ASP A 162 12.14 12.95 19.95
C ASP A 162 11.42 13.04 21.29
N VAL A 163 12.17 13.35 22.35
CA VAL A 163 11.60 13.79 23.63
C VAL A 163 11.39 15.30 23.54
N THR A 164 10.12 15.71 23.44
CA THR A 164 9.71 17.11 23.26
C THR A 164 9.28 17.71 24.59
N GLY A 165 10.25 18.24 25.32
CA GLY A 165 10.00 19.23 26.38
C GLY A 165 10.83 19.07 27.64
N ASP A 166 10.85 20.16 28.41
CA ASP A 166 11.43 20.34 29.74
C ASP A 166 10.34 20.79 30.76
N GLY A 167 9.07 20.60 30.41
CA GLY A 167 7.90 20.98 31.21
C GLY A 167 7.73 20.11 32.47
N THR A 168 6.99 20.62 33.46
CA THR A 168 6.80 19.95 34.76
C THR A 168 6.08 18.60 34.68
N ASP A 169 5.33 18.33 33.60
CA ASP A 169 4.35 17.24 33.54
C ASP A 169 4.80 16.04 32.68
N ILE A 170 5.72 16.26 31.73
CA ILE A 170 6.30 15.20 30.87
C ILE A 170 7.02 14.10 31.65
N TRP A 171 7.50 14.42 32.86
CA TRP A 171 8.18 13.46 33.72
C TRP A 171 7.21 12.51 34.41
N GLU A 172 6.05 13.01 34.83
CA GLU A 172 4.98 12.17 35.39
C GLU A 172 4.40 11.28 34.26
N ASP A 173 4.21 11.87 33.08
CA ASP A 173 3.66 11.17 31.92
C ASP A 173 4.66 10.22 31.23
N ILE A 174 5.98 10.39 31.35
CA ILE A 174 6.95 9.38 30.88
C ILE A 174 7.21 8.34 31.99
N ALA A 175 7.33 8.76 33.26
CA ALA A 175 7.71 7.88 34.37
C ALA A 175 6.58 6.99 34.90
N ASP A 176 5.30 7.29 34.66
CA ASP A 176 4.21 6.34 34.95
C ASP A 176 4.32 5.04 34.12
N GLY A 177 5.22 5.00 33.13
CA GLY A 177 5.62 3.80 32.39
C GLY A 177 6.64 2.90 33.09
N ASN A 178 7.11 3.24 34.31
CA ASN A 178 8.20 2.53 35.02
C ASN A 178 7.87 1.09 35.50
N ALA A 179 6.81 0.48 34.96
CA ALA A 179 6.56 -0.96 35.09
C ALA A 179 5.92 -1.62 33.86
N ASN A 180 5.38 -0.86 32.89
CA ASN A 180 4.73 -1.43 31.70
C ASN A 180 5.05 -0.58 30.48
N ALA A 181 5.63 -1.19 29.46
CA ALA A 181 5.82 -0.55 28.15
C ALA A 181 4.48 -0.01 27.65
N VAL A 182 4.32 1.32 27.60
CA VAL A 182 3.17 1.92 26.95
C VAL A 182 3.28 1.58 25.48
N THR A 183 2.30 0.83 24.97
CA THR A 183 2.34 0.32 23.61
C THR A 183 1.79 1.38 22.68
N THR A 184 2.67 2.18 22.09
CA THR A 184 2.33 2.96 20.90
C THR A 184 2.12 2.01 19.73
N GLN A 185 0.99 2.12 19.05
CA GLN A 185 0.64 1.28 17.91
C GLN A 185 0.49 2.14 16.66
N ILE A 186 1.05 1.69 15.56
CA ILE A 186 0.79 2.23 14.22
C ILE A 186 0.15 1.13 13.39
N VAL A 187 -1.01 1.41 12.82
CA VAL A 187 -1.72 0.51 11.91
C VAL A 187 -1.58 1.04 10.50
N TYR A 188 -1.01 0.24 9.62
CA TYR A 188 -0.95 0.50 8.17
C TYR A 188 -2.06 -0.28 7.47
N THR A 189 -2.85 0.40 6.64
CA THR A 189 -3.95 -0.21 5.90
C THR A 189 -3.78 0.06 4.41
N ILE A 190 -3.73 -1.00 3.59
CA ILE A 190 -3.86 -0.91 2.14
C ILE A 190 -5.33 -1.12 1.76
N ALA A 191 -5.92 -0.19 1.02
CA ALA A 191 -7.31 -0.25 0.60
C ALA A 191 -7.52 0.50 -0.72
N ASN A 192 -8.50 0.05 -1.49
CA ASN A 192 -9.11 0.73 -2.64
C ASN A 192 -10.33 1.52 -2.14
#